data_AF-G4Q9A4-F1
#
_entry.id   AF-G4Q9A4-F1
#
_cell.length_a   1.000
_cell.length_b   1.000
_cell.length_c   1.000
_cell.angle_alpha   90.00
_cell.angle_beta   90.00
_cell.angle_gamma   90.00
#
_symmetry.space_group_name_H-M   'P 1'
#
loop_
_entity.id
_entity.type
_entity.pdbx_description
1 polymer ?
#
loop_
_entity_poly.entity_id
_entity_poly.type
_entity_poly.pdbx_seq_one_letter_code
_entity_poly.pdbx_strand_id
1 'polypeptide(L)' 'MLKLLLAYIDAFGADFPIMKVKDRNEYEICRMIQECLETNTLYGGSSEK' A
#
# COMPACT_ATOMS: atom_id res chain seq x y z
N MET A 1 3.94 -1.40 -10.91
CA MET A 1 2.91 -0.78 -10.04
C MET A 1 1.55 -1.52 -10.05
N LEU A 2 0.86 -1.68 -11.19
CA LEU A 2 -0.53 -2.19 -11.27
C LEU A 2 -0.79 -3.54 -10.58
N LYS A 3 0.10 -4.52 -10.76
CA LYS A 3 0.00 -5.84 -10.09
C LYS A 3 0.05 -5.75 -8.56
N LEU A 4 0.85 -4.84 -8.02
CA LEU A 4 0.98 -4.64 -6.58
C LEU A 4 -0.25 -3.95 -5.99
N LEU A 5 -0.83 -2.98 -6.71
CA LEU A 5 -2.09 -2.35 -6.31
C LEU A 5 -3.23 -3.36 -6.25
N LEU A 6 -3.34 -4.24 -7.24
CA LEU A 6 -4.33 -5.33 -7.24
C LEU A 6 -4.09 -6.29 -6.07
N ALA A 7 -2.85 -6.70 -5.81
CA ALA A 7 -2.52 -7.55 -4.67
C ALA A 7 -2.86 -6.87 -3.32
N TYR A 8 -2.64 -5.56 -3.21
CA TYR A 8 -3.00 -4.78 -2.03
C TYR A 8 -4.52 -4.72 -1.83
N ILE A 9 -5.29 -4.52 -2.91
CA ILE A 9 -6.76 -4.55 -2.87
C ILE A 9 -7.24 -5.95 -2.49
N ASP A 10 -6.64 -7.01 -3.00
CA ASP A 10 -6.99 -8.39 -2.67
C ASP A 10 -6.71 -8.73 -1.19
N ALA A 11 -5.58 -8.23 -0.66
CA ALA A 11 -5.17 -8.46 0.73
C ALA A 11 -6.00 -7.65 1.75
N PHE A 12 -6.32 -6.39 1.43
CA PHE A 12 -6.92 -5.47 2.40
C PHE A 12 -8.35 -5.02 2.08
N GLY A 13 -8.87 -5.38 0.90
CA GLY A 13 -10.18 -4.94 0.43
C GLY A 13 -10.29 -3.43 0.16
N ALA A 14 -9.16 -2.72 0.08
CA ALA A 14 -9.11 -1.28 -0.03
C ALA A 14 -8.03 -0.81 -1.01
N ASP A 15 -8.28 0.32 -1.68
CA ASP A 15 -7.31 0.96 -2.55
C ASP A 15 -6.11 1.52 -1.76
N PHE A 16 -4.92 1.37 -2.32
CA PHE A 16 -3.72 2.00 -1.76
C PHE A 16 -3.83 3.53 -1.91
N PRO A 17 -3.59 4.33 -0.84
CA PRO A 17 -3.81 5.77 -0.87
C PRO A 17 -2.67 6.49 -1.61
N ILE A 18 -2.64 6.42 -2.94
CA ILE A 18 -1.61 7.03 -3.79
C ILE A 18 -1.51 8.54 -3.56
N MET A 19 -2.61 9.22 -3.24
CA MET A 19 -2.60 10.66 -2.92
C MET A 19 -1.71 11.00 -1.71
N LYS A 20 -1.57 10.11 -0.72
CA LYS A 20 -0.69 10.32 0.45
C LYS A 20 0.79 10.15 0.11
N VAL A 21 1.10 9.54 -1.04
CA VAL A 21 2.46 9.26 -1.50
C VAL A 21 2.76 9.90 -2.85
N LYS A 22 2.00 10.93 -3.26
CA LYS A 22 2.18 11.57 -4.58
C LYS A 22 3.58 12.14 -4.79
N ASP A 23 4.24 12.52 -3.70
CA ASP A 23 5.59 13.10 -3.71
C ASP A 23 6.69 12.01 -3.76
N ARG A 24 6.30 10.74 -3.81
CA ARG A 24 7.20 9.58 -3.91
C ARG A 24 7.28 9.08 -5.35
N ASN A 25 8.45 8.54 -5.70
CA ASN A 25 8.67 7.89 -6.99
C ASN A 25 7.95 6.54 -7.06
N GLU A 26 7.67 6.06 -8.28
CA GLU A 26 7.01 4.77 -8.51
C GLU A 26 7.71 3.59 -7.80
N TYR A 27 9.04 3.61 -7.74
CA TYR A 27 9.82 2.59 -7.02
C TYR A 27 9.53 2.58 -5.51
N GLU A 28 9.50 3.77 -4.89
CA GLU A 28 9.20 3.94 -3.46
C GLU A 28 7.76 3.49 -3.15
N ILE A 29 6.81 3.82 -4.04
CA ILE A 29 5.42 3.39 -3.92
C ILE A 29 5.32 1.85 -3.99
N CYS A 30 6.01 1.22 -4.94
CA CYS A 30 6.03 -0.24 -5.05
C CYS A 30 6.64 -0.90 -3.80
N ARG A 31 7.65 -0.28 -3.20
CA ARG A 31 8.28 -0.76 -1.96
C ARG A 31 7.35 -0.63 -0.76
N MET A 32 6.64 0.49 -0.64
CA MET A 32 5.63 0.69 0.43
C MET A 32 4.50 -0.34 0.33
N ILE A 33 4.00 -0.60 -0.88
CA ILE A 33 2.95 -1.62 -1.08
C ILE A 33 3.47 -3.01 -0.70
N GLN A 34 4.70 -3.36 -1.09
CA GLN A 34 5.32 -4.63 -0.70
C GLN A 34 5.46 -4.76 0.82
N GLU A 35 5.97 -3.72 1.48
CA GLU A 35 6.12 -3.72 2.94
C GLU A 35 4.77 -3.90 3.64
N CYS A 36 3.71 -3.25 3.16
CA CYS A 36 2.35 -3.45 3.65
C CYS A 36 1.88 -4.90 3.47
N LEU A 37 2.11 -5.50 2.30
CA LEU A 37 1.74 -6.89 2.03
C LEU A 37 2.53 -7.88 2.90
N GLU A 38 3.82 -7.64 3.11
CA GLU A 38 4.70 -8.48 3.95
C GLU A 38 4.34 -8.39 5.44
N THR A 39 4.01 -7.19 5.91
CA THR A 39 3.60 -6.94 7.31
C THR A 39 2.11 -7.16 7.55
N ASN A 40 1.35 -7.49 6.48
CA ASN A 40 -0.09 -7.57 6.48
C ASN A 40 -0.76 -6.36 7.18
N THR A 41 -0.22 -5.16 6.91
CA THR A 41 -0.64 -3.91 7.54
C THR A 41 -1.10 -2.91 6.49
N LEU A 42 -2.30 -2.36 6.68
CA LEU A 42 -2.86 -1.30 5.84
C LEU A 42 -2.01 -0.02 5.93
N TYR A 43 -1.64 0.52 4.77
CA TYR A 43 -0.94 1.79 4.67
C TYR A 43 -1.78 2.94 5.23
N GLY A 44 -1.32 3.53 6.33
CA GLY A 44 -2.03 4.61 7.02
C GLY A 44 -3.30 4.16 7.76
N GLY A 45 -3.50 2.85 7.90
CA GLY A 45 -4.42 2.32 8.90
C GLY A 45 -3.74 2.47 10.26
N SER A 46 -4.25 3.37 11.09
CA SER A 46 -3.92 3.32 12.51
C SER A 46 -4.31 1.93 12.99
N SER A 47 -3.35 1.17 13.52
CA SER A 47 -3.67 0.06 14.41
C SER A 47 -4.24 0.70 15.67
N GLU A 48 -5.51 1.11 15.63
CA GLU A 48 -6.28 1.47 16.81
C GLU A 48 -6.56 0.16 17.54
N LYS A 49 -5.64 -0.19 18.44
CA LYS A 49 -5.94 -1.03 19.59
C LYS A 49 -6.56 -0.19 20.69
#